data_AF-A0A1H9RU15-F1
#
_entry.id   AF-A0A1H9RU15-F1
#
_cell.length_a   1.000
_cell.length_b   1.000
_cell.length_c   1.000
_cell.angle_alpha   90.00
_cell.angle_beta   90.00
_cell.angle_gamma   90.00
#
_symmetry.space_group_name_H-M   'P 1'
#
loop_
_entity.id
_entity.type
_entity.pdbx_description
1 polymer ?
#
loop_
_entity_poly.entity_id
_entity_poly.type
_entity_poly.pdbx_seq_one_letter_code
_entity_poly.pdbx_strand_id
1 'polypeptide(L)'
;MARAGLTADRLTRAAAEFADRVAEAIGGRSGGGYDLGEPEQTDAVRLLHSTFHGYVSLERAGAFHSHPRGVEASWLRTLDALGSLLRSWPA
;
A
#
# COMPACT_ATOMS: atom_id res chain seq x y z
N MET A 1 4.88 21.98 -16.32
CA MET A 1 4.41 20.87 -17.17
C MET A 1 4.20 19.64 -16.29
N ALA A 2 2.94 19.36 -15.91
CA ALA A 2 2.59 18.15 -15.19
C ALA A 2 2.79 16.94 -16.14
N ARG A 3 3.59 15.94 -15.73
CA ARG A 3 3.64 14.67 -16.46
C ARG A 3 2.26 14.04 -16.32
N ALA A 4 1.50 14.04 -17.42
CA ALA A 4 0.16 13.49 -17.50
C ALA A 4 0.17 12.00 -17.16
N GLY A 5 -0.71 11.57 -16.25
CA GLY A 5 -0.99 10.14 -16.07
C GLY A 5 -1.54 9.74 -14.71
N LEU A 6 -0.96 10.26 -13.63
CA LEU A 6 -1.29 9.86 -12.26
C LEU A 6 -2.19 10.92 -11.61
N THR A 7 -3.48 10.85 -11.90
CA THR A 7 -4.46 11.60 -11.09
C THR A 7 -4.64 10.89 -9.76
N ALA A 8 -4.94 11.64 -8.71
CA ALA A 8 -5.13 11.06 -7.40
C ALA A 8 -6.23 9.97 -7.38
N ASP A 9 -7.25 10.10 -8.24
CA ASP A 9 -8.30 9.09 -8.40
C ASP A 9 -7.82 7.80 -9.08
N ARG A 10 -6.84 7.89 -9.98
CA ARG A 10 -6.19 6.70 -10.57
C ARG A 10 -5.33 5.98 -9.53
N LEU A 11 -4.63 6.73 -8.69
CA LEU A 11 -3.87 6.18 -7.57
C LEU A 11 -4.79 5.48 -6.55
N THR A 12 -5.91 6.10 -6.19
CA THR A 12 -6.89 5.49 -5.27
C THR A 12 -7.47 4.20 -5.83
N ARG A 13 -7.84 4.17 -7.12
CA ARG A 13 -8.41 2.98 -7.75
C ARG A 13 -7.38 1.86 -7.89
N ALA A 14 -6.17 2.20 -8.33
CA ALA A 14 -5.07 1.23 -8.42
C ALA A 14 -4.70 0.66 -7.05
N ALA A 15 -4.75 1.48 -5.99
CA ALA A 15 -4.50 1.02 -4.63
C ALA A 15 -5.60 0.09 -4.09
N ALA A 16 -6.88 0.37 -4.40
CA ALA A 16 -7.99 -0.51 -4.04
C ALA A 16 -7.90 -1.85 -4.77
N GLU A 17 -7.70 -1.83 -6.09
CA GLU A 17 -7.52 -3.06 -6.90
C GLU A 17 -6.30 -3.87 -6.46
N PHE A 18 -5.22 -3.18 -6.03
CA PHE A 18 -4.04 -3.86 -5.50
C PHE A 18 -4.31 -4.46 -4.12
N ALA A 19 -5.03 -3.77 -3.24
CA ALA A 19 -5.44 -4.30 -1.95
C ALA A 19 -6.33 -5.56 -2.12
N ASP A 20 -7.28 -5.54 -3.07
CA ASP A 20 -8.12 -6.69 -3.38
C ASP A 20 -7.29 -7.87 -3.90
N ARG A 21 -6.34 -7.61 -4.82
CA ARG A 21 -5.42 -8.66 -5.33
C ARG A 21 -4.51 -9.22 -4.25
N VAL A 22 -4.04 -8.38 -3.32
CA VAL A 22 -3.22 -8.84 -2.19
C VAL A 22 -4.08 -9.66 -1.21
N ALA A 23 -5.33 -9.26 -0.95
CA ALA A 23 -6.25 -10.04 -0.15
C ALA A 23 -6.54 -11.42 -0.78
N GLU A 24 -6.72 -11.49 -2.10
CA GLU A 24 -6.86 -12.76 -2.83
C GLU A 24 -5.58 -13.61 -2.79
N ALA A 25 -4.40 -12.99 -2.97
CA ALA A 25 -3.12 -13.69 -2.94
C ALA A 25 -2.77 -14.24 -1.56
N ILE A 26 -3.30 -13.65 -0.49
CA ILE A 26 -3.15 -14.15 0.89
C ILE A 26 -4.27 -15.17 1.21
N GLY A 27 -5.49 -15.04 0.67
CA GLY A 27 -6.64 -15.89 0.99
C GLY A 27 -6.79 -17.17 0.14
N GLY A 28 -6.09 -17.26 -0.98
CA GLY A 28 -6.17 -18.39 -1.90
C GLY A 28 -5.06 -19.41 -1.69
N ARG A 29 -5.42 -20.63 -1.26
CA ARG A 29 -4.58 -21.85 -1.23
C ARG A 29 -3.29 -21.76 -2.08
N SER A 30 -2.16 -21.73 -1.39
CA SER A 30 -0.81 -22.10 -1.85
C SER A 30 -0.20 -21.22 -2.96
N GLY A 31 0.72 -20.32 -2.57
CA GLY A 31 1.80 -19.87 -3.47
C GLY A 31 2.24 -18.41 -3.40
N GLY A 32 1.48 -17.52 -2.75
CA GLY A 32 1.94 -16.15 -2.46
C GLY A 32 2.85 -16.17 -1.24
N GLY A 33 4.03 -15.55 -1.29
CA GLY A 33 5.08 -15.64 -0.25
C GLY A 33 4.76 -15.00 1.12
N TYR A 34 3.49 -14.89 1.49
CA TYR A 34 2.97 -14.37 2.75
C TYR A 34 2.07 -15.46 3.37
N ASP A 35 2.68 -16.36 4.14
CA ASP A 35 2.01 -17.48 4.81
C ASP A 35 1.25 -16.99 6.07
N LEU A 36 0.24 -16.14 5.85
CA LEU A 36 -0.58 -15.57 6.93
C LEU A 36 -1.92 -16.30 7.00
N GLY A 37 -2.20 -16.91 8.15
CA GLY A 37 -3.54 -17.40 8.49
C GLY A 37 -4.43 -16.29 9.04
N GLU A 38 -5.70 -16.60 9.28
CA GLU A 38 -6.54 -15.75 10.15
C GLU A 38 -6.12 -15.94 11.62
N PRO A 39 -6.09 -14.87 12.44
CA PRO A 39 -6.57 -13.51 12.19
C PRO A 39 -5.55 -12.55 11.53
N GLU A 40 -4.29 -12.93 11.43
CA GLU A 40 -3.19 -12.06 10.98
C GLU A 40 -3.41 -11.53 9.56
N GLN A 41 -4.03 -12.34 8.70
CA GLN A 41 -4.46 -11.93 7.36
C GLN A 41 -5.38 -10.70 7.39
N THR A 42 -6.41 -10.72 8.22
CA THR A 42 -7.35 -9.60 8.34
C THR A 42 -6.63 -8.32 8.77
N ASP A 43 -5.69 -8.43 9.71
CA ASP A 43 -4.93 -7.30 10.21
C ASP A 43 -3.95 -6.75 9.19
N ALA A 44 -3.28 -7.63 8.43
CA ALA A 44 -2.41 -7.26 7.32
C ALA A 44 -3.17 -6.50 6.22
N VAL A 45 -4.36 -6.96 5.84
CA VAL A 45 -5.21 -6.28 4.85
C VAL A 45 -5.63 -4.89 5.33
N ARG A 46 -6.07 -4.78 6.60
CA ARG A 46 -6.46 -3.50 7.21
C ARG A 46 -5.29 -2.52 7.28
N LEU A 47 -4.10 -3.00 7.61
CA LEU A 47 -2.88 -2.19 7.63
C LEU A 47 -2.54 -1.63 6.24
N LEU A 48 -2.54 -2.49 5.21
CA LEU A 48 -2.24 -2.06 3.84
C LEU A 48 -3.24 -1.02 3.35
N HIS A 49 -4.54 -1.30 3.54
CA HIS A 49 -5.59 -0.42 3.07
C HIS A 49 -5.53 0.95 3.76
N SER A 50 -5.39 0.98 5.09
CA SER A 50 -5.28 2.23 5.84
C SER A 50 -4.03 3.03 5.47
N THR A 51 -2.90 2.35 5.24
CA THR A 51 -1.65 3.01 4.82
C THR A 51 -1.78 3.66 3.45
N PHE A 52 -2.34 2.94 2.46
CA PHE A 52 -2.51 3.47 1.11
C PHE A 52 -3.51 4.62 1.07
N HIS A 53 -4.66 4.43 1.74
CA HIS A 53 -5.67 5.46 1.86
C HIS A 53 -5.11 6.72 2.55
N GLY A 54 -4.42 6.56 3.68
CA GLY A 54 -3.81 7.66 4.41
C GLY A 54 -2.76 8.40 3.59
N TYR A 55 -1.89 7.69 2.88
CA TYR A 55 -0.84 8.29 2.07
C TYR A 55 -1.43 9.16 0.93
N VAL A 56 -2.42 8.62 0.20
CA VAL A 56 -3.09 9.36 -0.88
C VAL A 56 -3.84 10.57 -0.33
N SER A 57 -4.55 10.43 0.79
CA SER A 57 -5.28 11.53 1.42
C SER A 57 -4.34 12.66 1.88
N LEU A 58 -3.20 12.33 2.48
CA LEU A 58 -2.18 13.30 2.89
C LEU A 58 -1.54 14.01 1.68
N GLU A 59 -1.22 13.28 0.62
CA GLU A 59 -0.67 13.89 -0.59
C GLU A 59 -1.67 14.81 -1.29
N ARG A 60 -2.95 14.42 -1.38
CA ARG A 60 -4.02 15.27 -1.92
C ARG A 60 -4.19 16.56 -1.12
N ALA A 61 -3.96 16.52 0.20
CA ALA A 61 -3.98 17.69 1.07
C ALA A 61 -2.70 18.53 0.98
N GLY A 62 -1.70 18.13 0.17
CA GLY A 62 -0.41 18.79 0.06
C GLY A 62 0.47 18.65 1.30
N ALA A 63 0.17 17.71 2.19
CA ALA A 63 0.84 17.56 3.49
C ALA A 63 2.34 17.24 3.34
N PHE A 64 2.77 16.68 2.21
CA PHE A 64 4.16 16.33 1.93
C PHE A 64 4.93 17.39 1.14
N HIS A 65 4.27 18.43 0.61
CA HIS A 65 4.89 19.40 -0.31
C HIS A 65 5.89 20.35 0.34
N SER A 66 5.93 20.40 1.68
CA SER A 66 6.92 21.16 2.45
C SER A 66 8.25 20.43 2.66
N HIS A 67 8.37 19.17 2.23
CA HIS A 67 9.53 18.32 2.49
C HIS A 67 10.46 18.18 1.25
N PRO A 68 11.78 18.09 1.45
CA PRO A 68 12.75 18.01 0.35
C PRO A 68 12.74 16.65 -0.38
N ARG A 69 12.23 15.59 0.25
CA ARG A 69 12.10 14.28 -0.38
C ARG A 69 10.85 14.24 -1.24
N GLY A 70 10.99 13.88 -2.52
CA GLY A 70 9.87 13.70 -3.41
C GLY A 70 8.90 12.62 -2.93
N VAL A 71 7.60 12.88 -3.11
CA VAL A 71 6.48 12.02 -2.68
C VAL A 71 6.62 10.61 -3.26
N GLU A 72 6.85 10.49 -4.56
CA GLU A 72 7.05 9.19 -5.23
C GLU A 72 8.18 8.37 -4.58
N ALA A 73 9.31 9.01 -4.28
CA ALA A 73 10.46 8.32 -3.67
C ALA A 73 10.18 7.89 -2.21
N SER A 74 9.31 8.61 -1.50
CA SER A 74 8.83 8.22 -0.18
C SER A 74 7.83 7.06 -0.28
N TRP A 75 6.90 7.12 -1.25
CA TRP A 75 5.93 6.07 -1.53
C TRP A 75 6.57 4.72 -1.85
N LEU A 76 7.52 4.69 -2.78
CA LEU A 76 8.23 3.45 -3.14
C LEU A 76 8.93 2.82 -1.93
N ARG A 77 9.56 3.65 -1.08
CA ARG A 77 10.22 3.17 0.14
C ARG A 77 9.22 2.58 1.13
N THR A 78 8.02 3.16 1.25
CA THR A 78 6.91 2.63 2.05
C THR A 78 6.47 1.26 1.54
N LEU A 79 6.33 1.09 0.23
CA LEU A 79 5.98 -0.22 -0.37
C LEU A 79 7.04 -1.29 -0.07
N ASP A 80 8.33 -0.96 -0.18
CA ASP A 80 9.42 -1.88 0.18
C ASP A 80 9.37 -2.28 1.67
N ALA A 81 9.05 -1.31 2.54
CA ALA A 81 8.92 -1.54 3.98
C ALA A 81 7.71 -2.44 4.30
N LEU A 82 6.55 -2.16 3.71
CA LEU A 82 5.35 -2.97 3.85
C LEU A 82 5.56 -4.39 3.33
N GLY A 83 6.19 -4.55 2.15
CA GLY A 83 6.51 -5.88 1.63
C GLY A 83 7.44 -6.66 2.56
N SER A 84 8.39 -5.98 3.22
CA SER A 84 9.26 -6.62 4.21
C SER A 84 8.50 -7.00 5.48
N LEU A 85 7.64 -6.10 5.98
CA LEU A 85 6.79 -6.34 7.14
C LEU A 85 5.88 -7.56 6.95
N LEU A 86 5.22 -7.67 5.80
CA LEU A 86 4.34 -8.82 5.51
C LEU A 86 5.10 -10.14 5.44
N ARG A 87 6.35 -10.14 4.93
CA ARG A 87 7.20 -11.35 4.91
C ARG A 87 7.68 -11.78 6.28
N SER A 88 7.79 -10.84 7.21
CA SER A 88 8.27 -11.06 8.58
C SER A 88 7.21 -10.66 9.59
N TRP A 89 5.95 -11.00 9.32
CA TRP A 89 4.83 -10.59 10.16
C TRP A 89 5.09 -11.03 11.61
N PRO A 90 5.04 -10.11 12.59
CA PRO A 90 5.33 -10.46 13.98
C PRO A 90 4.22 -11.38 14.51
N ALA A 91 4.65 -12.49 15.12
CA ALA A 91 3.79 -13.44 15.83
C ALA A 91 3.52 -13.00 17.28
#